data_AF-J9FW08-F1
#
_entry.id   AF-J9FW08-F1
#
_cell.length_a   1.000
_cell.length_b   1.000
_cell.length_c   1.000
_cell.angle_alpha   90.00
_cell.angle_beta   90.00
_cell.angle_gamma   90.00
#
_symmetry.space_group_name_H-M   'P 1'
#
loop_
_entity.id
_entity.type
_entity.pdbx_description
1 polymer ?
#
loop_
_entity_poly.entity_id
_entity_poly.type
_entity_poly.pdbx_seq_one_letter_code
_entity_poly.pdbx_strand_id
1 'polypeptide(L)'
;ESNGSQRARRAILERIYAFMNRLEAYEEGIVLGSEMSNYAVRRSWFLEQRGFADSLLLPFGEEALLAFHHVTPECCTMLCSEDTRLTEQLPSAGVLKMRRVMDAEVKRRLRGVSWRTSYQWKCATMLFHLFALSFVTYALLRTLQLIQTATYDLNWIYLDLIALLLFGIFLFLPAYCLRRSLQALGEATYGPYLFFYECFRPWYSLEVSMQRFLHRKEFVRKYLCQAVER
;
A
#
# COMPACT_ATOMS: atom_id res chain seq x y z
N GLU A 1 5.24 17.86 5.92
CA GLU A 1 3.91 18.49 5.95
C GLU A 1 3.20 18.37 4.61
N SER A 2 1.87 18.49 4.61
CA SER A 2 1.09 18.57 3.37
C SER A 2 1.20 19.98 2.79
N ASN A 3 2.06 20.15 1.77
CA ASN A 3 2.16 21.41 1.02
C ASN A 3 0.94 21.64 0.10
N GLY A 4 -0.21 21.02 0.38
CA GLY A 4 -1.43 21.03 -0.45
C GLY A 4 -1.35 20.22 -1.75
N SER A 5 -0.15 19.91 -2.25
CA SER A 5 0.07 19.23 -3.54
C SER A 5 -0.53 17.82 -3.60
N GLN A 6 -1.04 17.44 -4.78
CA GLN A 6 -1.56 16.09 -5.05
C GLN A 6 -0.51 15.00 -4.75
N ARG A 7 0.76 15.31 -5.02
CA ARG A 7 1.89 14.44 -4.79
C ARG A 7 2.16 14.18 -3.30
N ALA A 8 2.07 15.22 -2.46
CA ALA A 8 2.16 15.07 -1.02
C ALA A 8 1.03 14.18 -0.48
N ARG A 9 -0.20 14.43 -0.93
CA ARG A 9 -1.38 13.63 -0.54
C ARG A 9 -1.22 12.16 -0.88
N ARG A 10 -0.71 11.85 -2.08
CA ARG A 10 -0.39 10.47 -2.48
C ARG A 10 0.70 9.84 -1.60
N ALA A 11 1.78 10.56 -1.32
CA ALA A 11 2.86 10.05 -0.48
C ALA A 11 2.38 9.76 0.95
N ILE A 12 1.54 10.64 1.51
CA ILE A 12 0.89 10.44 2.81
C ILE A 12 0.01 9.18 2.77
N LEU A 13 -0.84 9.04 1.76
CA LEU A 13 -1.70 7.87 1.59
C LEU A 13 -0.91 6.55 1.50
N GLU A 14 0.19 6.53 0.74
CA GLU A 14 1.09 5.37 0.63
C GLU A 14 1.70 5.00 2.00
N ARG A 15 2.10 5.97 2.82
CA ARG A 15 2.59 5.74 4.19
C ARG A 15 1.50 5.21 5.12
N ILE A 16 0.28 5.71 5.00
CA ILE A 16 -0.87 5.21 5.77
C ILE A 16 -1.10 3.73 5.48
N TYR A 17 -1.08 3.31 4.21
CA TYR A 17 -1.19 1.89 3.88
C TYR A 17 -0.03 1.06 4.42
N ALA A 18 1.18 1.60 4.40
CA ALA A 18 2.33 0.92 5.00
C ALA A 18 2.16 0.78 6.52
N PHE A 19 1.64 1.80 7.21
CA PHE A 19 1.30 1.77 8.63
C PHE A 19 0.20 0.75 8.94
N MET A 20 -0.90 0.75 8.20
CA MET A 20 -1.99 -0.23 8.37
C MET A 20 -1.47 -1.67 8.22
N ASN A 21 -0.62 -1.93 7.23
CA ASN A 21 -0.01 -3.24 7.04
C ASN A 21 0.92 -3.66 8.19
N ARG A 22 1.60 -2.70 8.84
CA ARG A 22 2.42 -2.98 10.03
C ARG A 22 1.54 -3.26 11.25
N LEU A 23 0.45 -2.52 11.41
CA LEU A 23 -0.50 -2.70 12.50
C LEU A 23 -1.18 -4.07 12.43
N GLU A 24 -1.68 -4.45 11.24
CA GLU A 24 -2.29 -5.77 11.02
C GLU A 24 -1.28 -6.90 11.28
N ALA A 25 -0.03 -6.73 10.84
CA ALA A 25 1.02 -7.70 11.14
C ALA A 25 1.32 -7.80 12.65
N TYR A 26 1.33 -6.67 13.35
CA TYR A 26 1.56 -6.60 14.79
C TYR A 26 0.43 -7.32 15.55
N GLU A 27 -0.82 -7.15 15.13
CA GLU A 27 -1.98 -7.88 15.67
C GLU A 27 -1.89 -9.39 15.43
N GLU A 28 -1.30 -9.82 14.30
CA GLU A 28 -1.00 -11.23 14.01
C GLU A 28 0.27 -11.75 14.71
N GLY A 29 0.91 -10.93 15.53
CA GLY A 29 2.07 -11.31 16.34
C GLY A 29 3.42 -11.14 15.66
N ILE A 30 3.51 -10.36 14.58
CA ILE A 30 4.72 -10.20 13.76
C ILE A 30 5.08 -8.72 13.60
N VAL A 31 6.33 -8.38 13.88
CA VAL A 31 6.79 -6.99 13.85
C VAL A 31 7.51 -6.70 12.52
N LEU A 32 6.90 -5.90 11.64
CA LEU A 32 7.46 -5.55 10.32
C LEU A 32 8.37 -4.30 10.33
N GLY A 33 8.76 -3.83 11.51
CA GLY A 33 9.54 -2.61 11.71
C GLY A 33 8.72 -1.32 11.70
N SER A 34 9.39 -0.18 11.59
CA SER A 34 8.80 1.15 11.66
C SER A 34 8.85 1.90 10.33
N GLU A 35 8.35 3.14 10.32
CA GLU A 35 8.79 4.15 9.37
C GLU A 35 10.24 4.55 9.65
N MET A 36 10.94 5.06 8.62
CA MET A 36 12.33 5.51 8.76
C MET A 36 12.42 6.54 9.88
N SER A 37 13.42 6.38 10.75
CA SER A 37 13.65 7.26 11.91
C SER A 37 12.53 7.28 12.97
N ASN A 38 11.56 6.37 12.88
CA ASN A 38 10.38 6.32 13.74
C ASN A 38 10.38 5.08 14.65
N TYR A 39 11.54 4.75 15.21
CA TYR A 39 11.71 3.68 16.18
C TYR A 39 12.68 4.08 17.28
N ALA A 40 12.49 3.48 18.45
CA ALA A 40 13.39 3.59 19.58
C ALA A 40 13.63 2.20 20.14
N VAL A 41 14.90 1.87 20.39
CA VAL A 41 15.30 0.58 20.96
C VAL A 41 16.24 0.79 22.13
N ARG A 42 16.20 -0.12 23.12
CA ARG A 42 17.16 -0.11 24.22
C ARG A 42 18.55 -0.45 23.67
N ARG A 43 19.54 0.38 24.00
CA ARG A 43 20.93 0.20 23.53
C ARG A 43 21.50 -1.18 23.88
N SER A 44 21.24 -1.67 25.09
CA SER A 44 21.72 -2.99 25.54
C SER A 44 21.21 -4.11 24.64
N TRP A 45 19.91 -4.13 24.38
CA TRP A 45 19.26 -5.10 23.50
C TRP A 45 19.78 -5.02 22.07
N PHE A 46 19.95 -3.81 21.52
CA PHE A 46 20.46 -3.63 20.15
C PHE A 46 21.87 -4.21 19.97
N LEU A 47 22.74 -4.05 20.97
CA LEU A 47 24.10 -4.60 20.94
C LEU A 47 24.08 -6.13 21.11
N GLU A 48 23.19 -6.68 21.92
CA GLU A 48 23.01 -8.12 22.09
C GLU A 48 22.60 -8.80 20.77
N GLN A 49 21.70 -8.18 20.01
CA GLN A 49 21.29 -8.66 18.68
C GLN A 49 22.31 -8.36 17.57
N ARG A 50 23.52 -7.92 17.91
CA ARG A 50 24.59 -7.55 16.95
C ARG A 50 24.17 -6.45 15.97
N GLY A 51 23.20 -5.62 16.35
CA GLY A 51 22.67 -4.53 15.54
C GLY A 51 22.27 -4.97 14.14
N PHE A 52 22.72 -4.23 13.13
CA PHE A 52 22.30 -4.41 11.73
C PHE A 52 23.06 -5.49 10.95
N ALA A 53 23.77 -6.40 11.62
CA ALA A 53 24.60 -7.42 10.97
C ALA A 53 23.84 -8.25 9.90
N ASP A 54 22.58 -8.62 10.17
CA ASP A 54 21.78 -9.44 9.24
C ASP A 54 21.25 -8.67 8.03
N SER A 55 21.27 -7.33 8.09
CA SER A 55 20.80 -6.48 6.99
C SER A 55 21.89 -6.11 5.98
N LEU A 56 23.14 -6.55 6.18
CA LEU A 56 24.28 -6.18 5.34
C LEU A 56 24.10 -6.54 3.86
N LEU A 57 23.26 -7.51 3.54
CA LEU A 57 22.98 -7.94 2.16
C LEU A 57 22.16 -6.92 1.34
N LEU A 58 21.45 -6.00 2.01
CA LEU A 58 20.64 -4.96 1.39
C LEU A 58 21.15 -3.57 1.80
N PRO A 59 21.21 -2.60 0.87
CA PRO A 59 21.57 -1.22 1.21
C PRO A 59 20.43 -0.44 1.89
N PHE A 60 19.25 -1.04 2.10
CA PHE A 60 18.06 -0.39 2.65
C PHE A 60 17.15 -1.40 3.37
N GLY A 61 16.28 -0.91 4.24
CA GLY A 61 15.27 -1.72 4.94
C GLY A 61 15.84 -2.49 6.14
N GLU A 62 17.01 -2.09 6.63
CA GLU A 62 17.70 -2.67 7.77
C GLU A 62 16.84 -2.70 9.03
N GLU A 63 16.09 -1.63 9.30
CA GLU A 63 15.17 -1.54 10.43
C GLU A 63 14.06 -2.60 10.35
N ALA A 64 13.49 -2.79 9.16
CA ALA A 64 12.42 -3.75 8.95
C ALA A 64 12.92 -5.21 9.05
N LEU A 65 14.13 -5.48 8.55
CA LEU A 65 14.76 -6.79 8.68
C LEU A 65 15.14 -7.10 10.13
N LEU A 66 15.72 -6.15 10.84
CA LEU A 66 16.04 -6.28 12.26
C LEU A 66 14.79 -6.61 13.08
N ALA A 67 13.72 -5.82 12.88
CA ALA A 67 12.47 -6.01 13.58
C ALA A 67 11.86 -7.38 13.29
N PHE A 68 11.80 -7.77 12.03
CA PHE A 68 11.20 -9.04 11.63
C PHE A 68 11.94 -10.27 12.14
N HIS A 69 13.28 -10.21 12.27
CA HIS A 69 14.07 -11.35 12.72
C HIS A 69 14.20 -11.45 14.24
N HIS A 70 14.24 -10.32 14.95
CA HIS A 70 14.65 -10.30 16.36
C HIS A 70 13.59 -9.76 17.32
N VAL A 71 12.55 -9.08 16.83
CA VAL A 71 11.56 -8.43 17.67
C VAL A 71 10.28 -9.25 17.73
N THR A 72 9.82 -9.52 18.95
CA THR A 72 8.51 -10.11 19.22
C THR A 72 7.54 -9.03 19.71
N PRO A 73 6.22 -9.23 19.58
CA PRO A 73 5.21 -8.30 20.10
C PRO A 73 5.30 -8.10 21.63
N GLU A 74 5.85 -9.05 22.37
CA GLU A 74 6.00 -8.94 23.83
C GLU A 74 7.10 -7.94 24.25
N CYS A 75 8.12 -7.76 23.41
CA CYS A 75 9.23 -6.84 23.67
C CYS A 75 9.13 -5.53 22.88
N CYS A 76 8.02 -5.32 22.16
CA CYS A 76 7.75 -4.16 21.34
C CYS A 76 6.38 -3.57 21.66
N THR A 77 6.20 -2.28 21.40
CA THR A 77 4.88 -1.67 21.44
C THR A 77 4.77 -0.69 20.29
N MET A 78 3.72 -0.86 19.49
CA MET A 78 3.41 0.07 18.42
C MET A 78 2.59 1.23 19.00
N LEU A 79 3.22 2.39 19.14
CA LEU A 79 2.57 3.61 19.63
C LEU A 79 2.04 4.43 18.46
N CYS A 80 0.76 4.79 18.52
CA CYS A 80 0.14 5.74 17.60
C CYS A 80 -0.37 6.92 18.44
N SER A 81 0.43 7.99 18.52
CA SER A 81 0.06 9.23 19.20
C SER A 81 0.35 10.43 18.31
N GLU A 82 -0.50 11.46 18.38
CA GLU A 82 -0.28 12.74 17.69
C GLU A 82 1.06 13.39 18.09
N ASP A 83 1.48 13.19 19.34
CA ASP A 83 2.75 13.72 19.87
C ASP A 83 3.99 13.08 19.24
N THR A 84 3.83 11.90 18.61
CA THR A 84 4.91 11.17 17.93
C THR A 84 5.00 11.47 16.44
N ARG A 85 4.30 12.51 15.97
CA ARG A 85 4.27 12.88 14.56
C ARG A 85 5.62 13.44 14.10
N LEU A 86 6.20 12.81 13.08
CA LEU A 86 7.38 13.32 12.40
C LEU A 86 7.01 14.17 11.19
N THR A 87 7.67 15.32 11.08
CA THR A 87 7.59 16.19 9.91
C THR A 87 8.83 15.99 9.05
N GLU A 88 8.61 15.42 7.86
CA GLU A 88 9.64 15.24 6.86
C GLU A 88 9.45 16.18 5.67
N GLN A 89 10.56 16.55 5.03
CA GLN A 89 10.54 17.19 3.72
C GLN A 89 10.06 16.20 2.66
N LEU A 90 9.13 16.63 1.81
CA LEU A 90 8.62 15.78 0.74
C LEU A 90 9.76 15.46 -0.26
N PRO A 91 10.09 14.18 -0.48
CA PRO A 91 11.16 13.80 -1.41
C PRO A 91 10.87 14.24 -2.85
N SER A 92 11.84 14.13 -3.75
CA SER A 92 11.62 14.32 -5.20
C SER A 92 10.89 13.13 -5.84
N ALA A 93 10.31 13.31 -7.04
CA ALA A 93 9.46 12.29 -7.66
C ALA A 93 10.23 11.01 -7.99
N GLY A 94 11.48 11.16 -8.44
CA GLY A 94 12.40 10.06 -8.67
C GLY A 94 12.69 9.28 -7.39
N VAL A 95 12.92 9.98 -6.27
CA VAL A 95 13.16 9.33 -4.97
C VAL A 95 11.95 8.53 -4.49
N LEU A 96 10.73 9.06 -4.64
CA LEU A 96 9.52 8.30 -4.30
C LEU A 96 9.36 7.06 -5.18
N LYS A 97 9.64 7.16 -6.49
CA LYS A 97 9.58 6.00 -7.39
C LYS A 97 10.58 4.92 -6.96
N MET A 98 11.82 5.33 -6.65
CA MET A 98 12.85 4.40 -6.18
C MET A 98 12.49 3.78 -4.82
N ARG A 99 11.98 4.56 -3.86
CA ARG A 99 11.52 4.06 -2.55
C ARG A 99 10.48 2.95 -2.70
N ARG A 100 9.49 3.10 -3.59
CA ARG A 100 8.50 2.03 -3.85
C ARG A 100 9.13 0.73 -4.34
N VAL A 101 10.16 0.83 -5.18
CA VAL A 101 10.89 -0.33 -5.69
C VAL A 101 11.70 -0.98 -4.57
N MET A 102 12.37 -0.18 -3.74
CA MET A 102 13.10 -0.63 -2.55
C MET A 102 12.16 -1.34 -1.55
N ASP A 103 11.03 -0.71 -1.22
CA ASP A 103 10.00 -1.28 -0.33
C ASP A 103 9.48 -2.63 -0.85
N ALA A 104 9.29 -2.75 -2.17
CA ALA A 104 8.85 -3.99 -2.79
C ALA A 104 9.90 -5.11 -2.74
N GLU A 105 11.19 -4.77 -2.66
CA GLU A 105 12.27 -5.75 -2.43
C GLU A 105 12.39 -6.11 -0.95
N VAL A 106 12.23 -5.15 -0.03
CA VAL A 106 12.19 -5.42 1.42
C VAL A 106 11.02 -6.36 1.75
N LYS A 107 9.80 -6.03 1.31
CA LYS A 107 8.61 -6.88 1.51
C LYS A 107 8.77 -8.29 0.96
N ARG A 108 9.52 -8.45 -0.14
CA ARG A 108 9.82 -9.78 -0.71
C ARG A 108 10.68 -10.64 0.23
N ARG A 109 11.54 -10.01 1.05
CA ARG A 109 12.39 -10.71 2.02
C ARG A 109 11.69 -11.00 3.34
N LEU A 110 10.76 -10.14 3.76
CA LEU A 110 9.89 -10.30 4.94
C LEU A 110 8.75 -11.31 4.72
N ARG A 111 9.03 -12.47 4.08
CA ARG A 111 8.00 -13.42 3.61
C ARG A 111 7.01 -13.84 4.71
N GLY A 112 5.73 -14.02 4.35
CA GLY A 112 4.68 -14.55 5.21
C GLY A 112 3.50 -13.58 5.39
N VAL A 113 3.67 -12.56 6.22
CA VAL A 113 2.57 -11.66 6.63
C VAL A 113 2.24 -10.61 5.58
N SER A 114 3.27 -9.99 5.01
CA SER A 114 3.10 -9.01 3.93
C SER A 114 2.48 -9.59 2.66
N TRP A 115 2.45 -10.93 2.54
CA TRP A 115 1.80 -11.62 1.43
C TRP A 115 0.29 -11.66 1.57
N ARG A 116 -0.24 -11.94 2.78
CA ARG A 116 -1.68 -12.07 3.02
C ARG A 116 -2.40 -10.75 2.77
N THR A 117 -1.92 -9.68 3.38
CA THR A 117 -2.47 -8.33 3.20
C THR A 117 -2.34 -7.91 1.74
N SER A 118 -1.18 -8.10 1.11
CA SER A 118 -0.96 -7.82 -0.31
C SER A 118 -1.93 -8.61 -1.21
N TYR A 119 -2.24 -9.86 -0.86
CA TYR A 119 -3.19 -10.70 -1.58
C TYR A 119 -4.63 -10.20 -1.42
N GLN A 120 -5.07 -9.86 -0.21
CA GLN A 120 -6.38 -9.26 0.03
C GLN A 120 -6.57 -7.97 -0.77
N TRP A 121 -5.58 -7.07 -0.77
CA TRP A 121 -5.62 -5.85 -1.56
C TRP A 121 -5.70 -6.14 -3.06
N LYS A 122 -4.96 -7.13 -3.57
CA LYS A 122 -5.04 -7.57 -4.98
C LYS A 122 -6.42 -8.13 -5.31
N CYS A 123 -6.99 -8.99 -4.47
CA CYS A 123 -8.32 -9.56 -4.65
C CYS A 123 -9.40 -8.47 -4.64
N ALA A 124 -9.38 -7.58 -3.65
CA ALA A 124 -10.33 -6.47 -3.55
C ALA A 124 -10.28 -5.59 -4.81
N THR A 125 -9.07 -5.31 -5.30
CA THR A 125 -8.87 -4.53 -6.52
C THR A 125 -9.33 -5.27 -7.78
N MET A 126 -9.09 -6.57 -7.88
CA MET A 126 -9.56 -7.39 -9.00
C MET A 126 -11.09 -7.44 -9.04
N LEU A 127 -11.75 -7.63 -7.88
CA LEU A 127 -13.20 -7.60 -7.75
C LEU A 127 -13.76 -6.22 -8.12
N PHE A 128 -13.07 -5.14 -7.74
CA PHE A 128 -13.44 -3.77 -8.14
C PHE A 128 -13.46 -3.61 -9.66
N HIS A 129 -12.43 -4.08 -10.37
CA HIS A 129 -12.36 -4.01 -11.83
C HIS A 129 -13.36 -4.95 -12.51
N LEU A 130 -13.58 -6.14 -11.95
CA LEU A 130 -14.57 -7.09 -12.45
C LEU A 130 -15.99 -6.50 -12.36
N PHE A 131 -16.32 -5.85 -11.25
CA PHE A 131 -17.60 -5.15 -11.09
C PHE A 131 -17.73 -4.02 -12.10
N ALA A 132 -16.72 -3.15 -12.24
CA ALA A 132 -16.73 -2.07 -13.21
C ALA A 132 -16.92 -2.59 -14.65
N LEU A 133 -16.23 -3.68 -15.02
CA LEU A 133 -16.38 -4.32 -16.32
C LEU A 133 -17.80 -4.87 -16.51
N SER A 134 -18.35 -5.57 -15.50
CA SER A 134 -19.70 -6.12 -15.56
C SER A 134 -20.78 -5.03 -15.69
N PHE A 135 -20.58 -3.88 -15.07
CA PHE A 135 -21.50 -2.75 -15.19
C PHE A 135 -21.43 -2.12 -16.59
N VAL A 136 -20.21 -1.93 -17.13
CA VAL A 136 -20.03 -1.43 -18.50
C VAL A 136 -20.63 -2.38 -19.52
N THR A 137 -20.42 -3.69 -19.40
CA THR A 137 -21.00 -4.67 -20.32
C THR A 137 -22.53 -4.71 -20.21
N TYR A 138 -23.07 -4.64 -18.99
CA TYR A 138 -24.52 -4.53 -18.78
C TYR A 138 -25.09 -3.27 -19.46
N ALA A 139 -24.49 -2.11 -19.23
CA ALA A 139 -24.93 -0.85 -19.83
C ALA A 139 -24.86 -0.89 -21.37
N LEU A 140 -23.79 -1.46 -21.94
CA LEU A 140 -23.64 -1.63 -23.40
C LEU A 140 -24.69 -2.57 -23.99
N LEU A 141 -24.93 -3.72 -23.36
CA LEU A 141 -25.97 -4.64 -23.83
C LEU A 141 -27.36 -4.00 -23.74
N ARG A 142 -27.62 -3.25 -22.68
CA ARG A 142 -28.90 -2.56 -22.47
C ARG A 142 -29.12 -1.45 -23.51
N THR A 143 -28.08 -0.67 -23.83
CA THR A 143 -28.19 0.37 -24.87
C THR A 143 -28.35 -0.24 -26.26
N LEU A 144 -27.62 -1.33 -26.58
CA LEU A 144 -27.77 -2.05 -27.84
C LEU A 144 -29.18 -2.62 -28.01
N GLN A 145 -29.75 -3.22 -26.94
CA GLN A 145 -31.11 -3.73 -26.96
C GLN A 145 -32.10 -2.60 -27.26
N LEU A 146 -31.98 -1.45 -26.60
CA LEU A 146 -32.86 -0.30 -26.81
C LEU A 146 -32.78 0.23 -28.25
N ILE A 147 -31.58 0.26 -28.84
CA ILE A 147 -31.37 0.65 -30.24
C ILE A 147 -32.07 -0.34 -31.19
N GLN A 148 -32.02 -1.64 -30.90
CA GLN A 148 -32.61 -2.68 -31.75
C GLN A 148 -34.14 -2.74 -31.65
N THR A 149 -34.71 -2.62 -30.45
CA THR A 149 -36.15 -2.75 -30.23
C THR A 149 -36.93 -1.45 -30.34
N ALA A 150 -36.26 -0.29 -30.35
CA ALA A 150 -36.81 1.07 -30.39
C ALA A 150 -37.85 1.40 -29.29
N THR A 151 -38.12 0.46 -28.39
CA THR A 151 -39.08 0.54 -27.30
C THR A 151 -38.43 -0.05 -26.05
N TYR A 152 -38.67 0.62 -24.91
CA TYR A 152 -38.15 0.20 -23.63
C TYR A 152 -39.14 -0.74 -22.94
N ASP A 153 -38.73 -1.99 -22.71
CA ASP A 153 -39.52 -2.94 -21.94
C ASP A 153 -39.40 -2.66 -20.43
N LEU A 154 -40.54 -2.30 -19.83
CA LEU A 154 -40.67 -1.95 -18.41
C LEU A 154 -40.34 -3.10 -17.46
N ASN A 155 -40.37 -4.36 -17.91
CA ASN A 155 -40.01 -5.51 -17.06
C ASN A 155 -38.57 -5.45 -16.55
N TRP A 156 -37.69 -4.75 -17.27
CA TRP A 156 -36.27 -4.62 -16.93
C TRP A 156 -35.97 -3.47 -15.96
N ILE A 157 -36.96 -2.63 -15.64
CA ILE A 157 -36.74 -1.43 -14.81
C ILE A 157 -36.21 -1.77 -13.43
N TYR A 158 -36.64 -2.91 -12.87
CA TYR A 158 -36.17 -3.40 -11.56
C TYR A 158 -34.67 -3.72 -11.60
N LEU A 159 -34.19 -4.32 -12.69
CA LEU A 159 -32.78 -4.65 -12.87
C LEU A 159 -31.94 -3.39 -13.09
N ASP A 160 -32.45 -2.44 -13.88
CA ASP A 160 -31.78 -1.16 -14.11
C ASP A 160 -31.65 -0.36 -12.79
N LEU A 161 -32.71 -0.35 -11.96
CA LEU A 161 -32.68 0.28 -10.63
C LEU A 161 -31.70 -0.37 -9.67
N ILE A 162 -31.66 -1.71 -9.62
CA ILE A 162 -30.68 -2.45 -8.79
C ILE A 162 -29.25 -2.15 -9.27
N ALA A 163 -29.01 -2.17 -10.59
CA ALA A 163 -27.71 -1.86 -11.17
C ALA A 163 -27.25 -0.44 -10.82
N LEU A 164 -28.15 0.55 -10.92
CA LEU A 164 -27.86 1.93 -10.53
C LEU A 164 -27.56 2.08 -9.03
N LEU A 165 -28.31 1.38 -8.18
CA LEU A 165 -28.07 1.38 -6.73
C LEU A 165 -26.71 0.78 -6.39
N LEU A 166 -26.37 -0.37 -6.99
CA LEU A 166 -25.06 -1.01 -6.81
C LEU A 166 -23.92 -0.12 -7.33
N PHE A 167 -24.12 0.56 -8.45
CA PHE A 167 -23.15 1.53 -8.98
C PHE A 167 -22.95 2.73 -8.04
N GLY A 168 -24.03 3.24 -7.45
CA GLY A 168 -23.97 4.25 -6.40
C GLY A 168 -23.12 3.78 -5.21
N ILE A 169 -23.44 2.62 -4.64
CA ILE A 169 -22.67 2.03 -3.53
C ILE A 169 -21.19 1.87 -3.92
N PHE A 170 -20.92 1.38 -5.13
CA PHE A 170 -19.58 1.16 -5.66
C PHE A 170 -18.74 2.44 -5.73
N LEU A 171 -19.34 3.59 -6.09
CA LEU A 171 -18.63 4.88 -6.11
C LEU A 171 -18.48 5.49 -4.71
N PHE A 172 -19.53 5.43 -3.88
CA PHE A 172 -19.56 6.12 -2.60
C PHE A 172 -18.80 5.38 -1.49
N LEU A 173 -18.88 4.04 -1.43
CA LEU A 173 -18.30 3.26 -0.34
C LEU A 173 -16.77 3.43 -0.24
N PRO A 174 -15.97 3.32 -1.33
CA PRO A 174 -14.52 3.50 -1.25
C PRO A 174 -14.14 4.93 -0.83
N ALA A 175 -14.84 5.93 -1.37
CA ALA A 175 -14.62 7.34 -1.05
C ALA A 175 -14.92 7.63 0.44
N TYR A 176 -16.02 7.08 0.96
CA TYR A 176 -16.43 7.23 2.35
C TYR A 176 -15.45 6.55 3.31
N CYS A 177 -15.09 5.29 3.06
CA CYS A 177 -14.14 4.54 3.89
C CYS A 177 -12.79 5.26 3.94
N LEU A 178 -12.26 5.67 2.78
CA LEU A 178 -10.97 6.35 2.70
C LEU A 178 -10.99 7.71 3.39
N ARG A 179 -12.08 8.48 3.25
CA ARG A 179 -12.25 9.74 3.99
C ARG A 179 -12.24 9.51 5.50
N ARG A 180 -12.96 8.49 5.99
CA ARG A 180 -13.01 8.15 7.41
C ARG A 180 -11.65 7.72 7.95
N SER A 181 -10.89 6.93 7.19
CA SER A 181 -9.53 6.54 7.55
C SER A 181 -8.57 7.73 7.64
N LEU A 182 -8.64 8.66 6.68
CA LEU A 182 -7.81 9.88 6.71
C LEU A 182 -8.17 10.80 7.88
N GLN A 183 -9.45 10.94 8.19
CA GLN A 183 -9.93 11.72 9.34
C GLN A 183 -9.47 11.12 10.67
N ALA A 184 -9.49 9.79 10.80
CA ALA A 184 -9.02 9.11 12.02
C ALA A 184 -7.52 9.34 12.30
N LEU A 185 -6.73 9.66 11.27
CA LEU A 185 -5.29 9.93 11.38
C LEU A 185 -4.96 11.44 11.40
N GLY A 186 -5.97 12.31 11.43
CA GLY A 186 -5.77 13.76 11.41
C GLY A 186 -5.15 14.29 10.11
N GLU A 187 -5.27 13.54 9.01
CA GLU A 187 -4.67 13.89 7.72
C GLU A 187 -5.65 14.63 6.79
N ALA A 188 -5.09 15.40 5.85
CA ALA A 188 -5.86 16.31 4.99
C ALA A 188 -6.89 15.60 4.08
N THR A 189 -7.89 16.36 3.64
CA THR A 189 -9.10 15.87 2.97
C THR A 189 -8.87 15.09 1.67
N TYR A 190 -9.70 14.06 1.54
CA TYR A 190 -9.88 13.26 0.34
C TYR A 190 -10.25 14.12 -0.87
N GLY A 191 -9.59 13.87 -2.01
CA GLY A 191 -9.88 14.54 -3.27
C GLY A 191 -10.01 13.53 -4.43
N PRO A 192 -10.61 13.93 -5.57
CA PRO A 192 -10.87 13.03 -6.69
C PRO A 192 -9.60 12.37 -7.24
N TYR A 193 -8.46 13.05 -7.18
CA TYR A 193 -7.16 12.48 -7.55
C TYR A 193 -6.82 11.19 -6.78
N LEU A 194 -7.09 11.15 -5.47
CA LEU A 194 -6.80 9.96 -4.66
C LEU A 194 -7.75 8.81 -4.99
N PHE A 195 -9.00 9.10 -5.35
CA PHE A 195 -9.95 8.09 -5.83
C PHE A 195 -9.41 7.39 -7.07
N PHE A 196 -9.10 8.15 -8.12
CA PHE A 196 -8.56 7.58 -9.35
C PHE A 196 -7.21 6.89 -9.11
N TYR A 197 -6.36 7.45 -8.25
CA TYR A 197 -5.10 6.82 -7.88
C TYR A 197 -5.31 5.42 -7.30
N GLU A 198 -6.25 5.25 -6.37
CA GLU A 198 -6.59 3.93 -5.81
C GLU A 198 -7.16 2.98 -6.87
N CYS A 199 -8.01 3.47 -7.78
CA CYS A 199 -8.50 2.65 -8.88
C CYS A 199 -7.35 2.10 -9.76
N PHE A 200 -6.31 2.90 -10.01
CA PHE A 200 -5.16 2.51 -10.84
C PHE A 200 -4.00 1.88 -10.05
N ARG A 201 -4.13 1.71 -8.73
CA ARG A 201 -3.15 1.05 -7.86
C ARG A 201 -2.62 -0.31 -8.34
N PRO A 202 -3.40 -1.24 -8.92
CA PRO A 202 -2.86 -2.54 -9.33
C PRO A 202 -1.84 -2.38 -10.46
N TRP A 203 -2.10 -1.48 -11.41
CA TRP A 203 -1.19 -1.18 -12.52
C TRP A 203 0.12 -0.58 -12.02
N TYR A 204 0.06 0.36 -11.07
CA TYR A 204 1.26 0.89 -10.43
C TYR A 204 2.01 -0.19 -9.65
N SER A 205 1.32 -1.13 -8.99
CA SER A 205 1.97 -2.24 -8.28
C SER A 205 2.69 -3.22 -9.22
N LEU A 206 2.11 -3.45 -10.40
CA LEU A 206 2.74 -4.24 -11.46
C LEU A 206 3.98 -3.54 -12.00
N GLU A 207 3.88 -2.24 -12.29
CA GLU A 207 5.03 -1.43 -12.71
C GLU A 207 6.16 -1.52 -11.68
N VAL A 208 5.87 -1.31 -10.39
CA VAL A 208 6.85 -1.40 -9.31
C VAL A 208 7.47 -2.81 -9.23
N SER A 209 6.65 -3.85 -9.39
CA SER A 209 7.14 -5.24 -9.36
C SER A 209 8.07 -5.56 -10.53
N MET A 210 7.77 -5.06 -11.73
CA MET A 210 8.62 -5.19 -12.91
C MET A 210 9.92 -4.40 -12.73
N GLN A 211 9.83 -3.15 -12.28
CA GLN A 211 10.99 -2.30 -12.00
C GLN A 211 11.93 -2.94 -10.97
N ARG A 212 11.37 -3.50 -9.88
CA ARG A 212 12.14 -4.27 -8.88
C ARG A 212 12.84 -5.46 -9.51
N PHE A 213 12.15 -6.22 -10.36
CA PHE A 213 12.75 -7.37 -11.03
C PHE A 213 13.91 -6.97 -11.95
N LEU A 214 13.78 -5.84 -12.66
CA LEU A 214 14.84 -5.29 -13.52
C LEU A 214 16.06 -4.85 -12.70
N HIS A 215 15.84 -4.14 -11.60
CA HIS A 215 16.93 -3.59 -10.75
C HIS A 215 17.46 -4.58 -9.70
N ARG A 216 17.01 -5.84 -9.70
CA ARG A 216 17.34 -6.84 -8.65
C ARG A 216 18.84 -7.02 -8.40
N LYS A 217 19.66 -6.85 -9.44
CA LYS A 217 21.12 -7.01 -9.37
C LYS A 217 21.82 -5.79 -8.76
N GLU A 218 21.16 -4.64 -8.76
CA GLU A 218 21.69 -3.39 -8.19
C GLU A 218 21.51 -3.32 -6.68
N PHE A 219 20.54 -4.06 -6.13
CA PHE A 219 20.27 -4.11 -4.69
C PHE A 219 21.26 -4.97 -3.91
N VAL A 220 22.19 -5.67 -4.57
CA VAL A 220 23.24 -6.44 -3.91
C VAL A 220 24.42 -5.53 -3.62
N ARG A 221 24.84 -5.44 -2.35
CA ARG A 221 26.07 -4.70 -1.98
C ARG A 221 27.30 -5.38 -2.58
N LYS A 222 27.79 -4.87 -3.71
CA LYS A 222 28.95 -5.41 -4.46
C LYS A 222 30.23 -5.49 -3.63
N TYR A 223 30.40 -4.59 -2.64
CA TYR A 223 31.62 -4.49 -1.83
C TYR A 223 31.79 -5.59 -0.77
N LEU A 224 30.73 -6.33 -0.41
CA LEU A 224 30.83 -7.43 0.56
C LEU A 224 31.23 -8.76 -0.10
N CYS A 225 30.85 -9.00 -1.36
CA CYS A 225 31.23 -10.22 -2.07
C CYS A 225 32.73 -10.28 -2.38
N GLN A 226 33.38 -9.12 -2.60
CA GLN A 226 34.83 -9.05 -2.86
C GLN A 226 35.69 -9.32 -1.61
N ALA A 227 35.11 -9.21 -0.40
CA ALA A 227 35.81 -9.45 0.85
C ALA A 227 35.81 -10.94 1.29
N VAL A 228 35.00 -11.78 0.63
CA VAL A 228 34.93 -13.23 0.89
C VAL A 228 35.85 -14.02 -0.07
N GLU A 229 36.33 -13.37 -1.14
CA GLU A 229 37.26 -13.94 -2.12
C GLU A 229 38.74 -13.56 -1.88
N ARG A 230 39.06 -12.99 -0.71
CA ARG A 230 40.43 -12.74 -0.24
C ARG A 230 40.66 -13.41 1.10
#